data_AF-A0A7X6V1U6-F1
#
_entry.id   AF-A0A7X6V1U6-F1
#
_cell.length_a   1.000
_cell.length_b   1.000
_cell.length_c   1.000
_cell.angle_alpha   90.00
_cell.angle_beta   90.00
_cell.angle_gamma   90.00
#
_symmetry.space_group_name_H-M   'P 1'
#
loop_
_entity.id
_entity.type
_entity.pdbx_description
1 polymer ?
#
loop_
_entity_poly.entity_id
_entity_poly.type
_entity_poly.pdbx_seq_one_letter_code
_entity_poly.pdbx_strand_id
1 'polypeptide(L)'
;MTEAPAIQVALGGIPAYELLDSGNRRKLERFGSVTLIRGEPKAWWQPALSKRDWNRARAVHHEDTGWQLQPGCPRSWDLNEGNLTFRARISDTSKHLGLFPEQAPHWQAIRKMATPGARLLNLFGYTGAATLVAAEAGWQPTHVDASKPAVAWARQNQSASNLDQKPIRWIVEDAMKYVRREIKRGSRYDGILLDPPAFGRGPDGNIWKVERQLSELLDLCRQVLTPRPRLLILTTYNIEASSLMLHNLLGDVMKPYGGHLEAGELALSHFAKPDRLLPLSIYARWTVKP
;
A
#
# COMPACT_ATOMS: atom_id res chain seq x y z
N MET A 1 -27.52 21.55 10.04
CA MET A 1 -27.21 20.16 9.63
C MET A 1 -25.71 20.07 9.50
N THR A 2 -25.07 19.12 10.17
CA THR A 2 -23.67 18.76 9.90
C THR A 2 -23.61 18.11 8.52
N GLU A 3 -22.78 18.62 7.61
CA GLU A 3 -22.55 17.98 6.32
C GLU A 3 -21.90 16.61 6.51
N ALA A 4 -22.37 15.61 5.77
CA ALA A 4 -21.75 14.29 5.77
C ALA A 4 -20.33 14.36 5.16
N PRO A 5 -19.36 13.58 5.66
CA PRO A 5 -18.02 13.58 5.09
C PRO A 5 -18.07 13.08 3.65
N ALA A 6 -17.43 13.82 2.73
CA ALA A 6 -17.36 13.44 1.33
C ALA A 6 -16.40 12.24 1.15
N ILE A 7 -16.92 11.12 0.65
CA ILE A 7 -16.13 9.93 0.29
C ILE A 7 -15.43 10.19 -1.03
N GLN A 8 -14.10 10.22 -0.99
CA GLN A 8 -13.26 10.50 -2.15
C GLN A 8 -13.00 9.24 -2.98
N VAL A 9 -12.71 9.44 -4.27
CA VAL A 9 -12.11 8.41 -5.12
C VAL A 9 -10.75 8.93 -5.56
N ALA A 10 -9.68 8.30 -5.06
CA ALA A 10 -8.32 8.65 -5.42
C ALA A 10 -7.80 7.67 -6.48
N LEU A 11 -7.47 8.21 -7.66
CA LEU A 11 -6.96 7.42 -8.77
C LEU A 11 -5.47 7.19 -8.60
N GLY A 12 -5.09 5.93 -8.45
CA GLY A 12 -3.69 5.54 -8.48
C GLY A 12 -3.19 5.19 -9.88
N GLY A 13 -2.01 4.59 -9.91
CA GLY A 13 -1.29 4.29 -11.14
C GLY A 13 0.13 4.85 -11.12
N ILE A 14 1.00 4.20 -11.88
CA ILE A 14 2.38 4.61 -12.10
C ILE A 14 2.67 4.50 -13.60
N PRO A 15 3.68 5.20 -14.14
CA PRO A 15 4.02 5.08 -15.56
C PRO A 15 4.31 3.64 -16.01
N ALA A 16 4.87 2.82 -15.12
CA ALA A 16 5.16 1.41 -15.38
C ALA A 16 3.96 0.46 -15.18
N TYR A 17 2.73 0.96 -15.05
CA TYR A 17 1.53 0.14 -14.85
C TYR A 17 0.35 0.63 -15.68
N GLU A 18 -0.40 -0.31 -16.24
CA GLU A 18 -1.66 -0.05 -16.92
C GLU A 18 -2.68 -1.16 -16.62
N LEU A 19 -3.86 -0.78 -16.16
CA LEU A 19 -5.02 -1.68 -16.07
C LEU A 19 -5.68 -1.72 -17.46
N LEU A 20 -5.44 -2.78 -18.21
CA LEU A 20 -5.92 -2.90 -19.59
C LEU A 20 -7.44 -3.11 -19.62
N ASP A 21 -7.93 -4.06 -18.83
CA ASP A 21 -9.34 -4.43 -18.74
C ASP A 21 -9.63 -5.18 -17.43
N SER A 22 -10.90 -5.28 -17.05
CA SER A 22 -11.33 -6.15 -15.96
C SER A 22 -12.77 -6.60 -16.15
N GLY A 23 -13.09 -7.72 -15.52
CA GLY A 23 -14.42 -8.31 -15.49
C GLY A 23 -14.35 -9.80 -15.19
N ASN A 24 -15.50 -10.42 -14.95
CA ASN A 24 -15.60 -11.84 -14.59
C ASN A 24 -14.64 -12.23 -13.46
N ARG A 25 -14.54 -11.37 -12.44
CA ARG A 25 -13.66 -11.51 -11.26
C ARG A 25 -12.16 -11.58 -11.58
N ARG A 26 -11.73 -11.01 -12.71
CA ARG A 26 -10.33 -10.96 -13.14
C ARG A 26 -9.97 -9.56 -13.62
N LYS A 27 -8.67 -9.29 -13.64
CA LYS A 27 -8.09 -8.11 -14.25
C LYS A 27 -6.94 -8.49 -15.18
N LEU A 28 -6.87 -7.79 -16.31
CA LEU A 28 -5.81 -7.86 -17.31
C LEU A 28 -4.96 -6.60 -17.14
N GLU A 29 -3.67 -6.79 -16.89
CA GLU A 29 -2.76 -5.72 -16.48
C GLU A 29 -1.49 -5.77 -17.33
N ARG A 30 -0.96 -4.60 -17.69
CA ARG A 30 0.42 -4.45 -18.15
C ARG A 30 1.24 -3.93 -16.97
N PHE A 31 2.15 -4.76 -16.48
CA PHE A 31 3.02 -4.47 -15.34
C PHE A 31 4.45 -4.39 -15.89
N GLY A 32 4.94 -3.19 -16.16
CA GLY A 32 6.17 -2.97 -16.90
C GLY A 32 6.10 -3.58 -18.30
N SER A 33 7.03 -4.49 -18.61
CA SER A 33 7.10 -5.20 -19.90
C SER A 33 6.20 -6.44 -19.99
N VAL A 34 5.51 -6.82 -18.91
CA VAL A 34 4.75 -8.07 -18.83
C VAL A 34 3.26 -7.80 -18.78
N THR A 35 2.50 -8.36 -19.73
CA THR A 35 1.03 -8.43 -19.64
C THR A 35 0.61 -9.70 -18.90
N LEU A 36 -0.28 -9.58 -17.92
CA LEU A 36 -0.68 -10.70 -17.06
C LEU A 36 -2.14 -10.60 -16.62
N ILE A 37 -2.69 -11.73 -16.17
CA ILE A 37 -4.05 -11.85 -15.63
C ILE A 37 -4.00 -12.29 -14.18
N ARG A 38 -4.76 -11.61 -13.31
CA ARG A 38 -4.94 -12.00 -11.90
C ARG A 38 -6.41 -11.99 -11.50
N GLY A 39 -6.73 -12.75 -10.45
CA GLY A 39 -8.02 -12.71 -9.79
C GLY A 39 -8.27 -11.38 -9.06
N GLU A 40 -9.43 -10.79 -9.31
CA GLU A 40 -9.90 -9.54 -8.72
C GLU A 40 -11.36 -9.71 -8.27
N PRO A 41 -11.60 -10.03 -6.98
CA PRO A 41 -12.93 -10.34 -6.48
C PRO A 41 -13.96 -9.23 -6.66
N LYS A 42 -13.55 -7.96 -6.83
CA LYS A 42 -14.47 -6.81 -6.99
C LYS A 42 -14.92 -6.57 -8.44
N ALA A 43 -14.27 -7.17 -9.44
CA ALA A 43 -14.56 -6.96 -10.86
C ALA A 43 -15.73 -7.82 -11.38
N TRP A 44 -16.96 -7.57 -10.90
CA TRP A 44 -18.13 -8.43 -11.18
C TRP A 44 -18.75 -8.23 -12.57
N TRP A 45 -18.43 -7.13 -13.22
CA TRP A 45 -18.93 -6.77 -14.54
C TRP A 45 -18.30 -7.59 -15.67
N GLN A 46 -18.77 -7.37 -16.90
CA GLN A 46 -18.19 -7.99 -18.09
C GLN A 46 -16.94 -7.24 -18.58
N PRO A 47 -15.90 -7.97 -19.05
CA PRO A 47 -14.75 -7.41 -19.74
C PRO A 47 -15.18 -6.59 -20.97
N ALA A 48 -14.45 -5.51 -21.24
CA ALA A 48 -14.68 -4.71 -22.44
C ALA A 48 -13.89 -5.24 -23.66
N LEU A 49 -12.72 -5.85 -23.42
CA LEU A 49 -11.88 -6.42 -24.47
C LEU A 49 -12.31 -7.83 -24.86
N SER A 50 -11.91 -8.25 -26.06
CA SER A 50 -12.22 -9.58 -26.57
C SER A 50 -11.44 -10.66 -25.84
N LYS A 51 -11.93 -11.91 -25.86
CA LYS A 51 -11.18 -13.07 -25.37
C LYS A 51 -9.81 -13.21 -26.05
N ARG A 52 -9.69 -12.80 -27.31
CA ARG A 52 -8.43 -12.80 -28.06
C ARG A 52 -7.40 -11.87 -27.43
N ASP A 53 -7.82 -10.71 -26.92
CA ASP A 53 -6.92 -9.75 -26.26
C ASP A 53 -6.45 -10.28 -24.91
N TRP A 54 -7.36 -10.85 -24.12
CA TRP A 54 -7.03 -11.50 -22.85
C TRP A 54 -6.05 -12.67 -23.03
N ASN A 55 -6.21 -13.48 -24.08
CA ASN A 55 -5.31 -14.60 -24.39
C ASN A 55 -3.87 -14.17 -24.75
N ARG A 56 -3.60 -12.88 -24.97
CA ARG A 56 -2.24 -12.36 -25.20
C ARG A 56 -1.43 -12.22 -23.90
N ALA A 57 -2.06 -12.36 -22.73
CA ALA A 57 -1.35 -12.31 -21.46
C ALA A 57 -0.24 -13.37 -21.38
N ARG A 58 0.94 -12.95 -20.94
CA ARG A 58 2.14 -13.78 -20.83
C ARG A 58 2.14 -14.63 -19.56
N ALA A 59 1.36 -14.23 -18.55
CA ALA A 59 1.19 -14.98 -17.32
C ALA A 59 -0.25 -14.88 -16.81
N VAL A 60 -0.76 -15.98 -16.23
CA VAL A 60 -2.11 -16.05 -15.63
C VAL A 60 -1.99 -16.67 -14.25
N HIS A 61 -2.52 -15.99 -13.23
CA HIS A 61 -2.64 -16.54 -11.89
C HIS A 61 -4.03 -17.18 -11.68
N HIS A 62 -4.04 -18.46 -11.34
CA HIS A 62 -5.21 -19.22 -10.92
C HIS A 62 -5.19 -19.40 -9.40
N GLU A 63 -6.33 -19.28 -8.73
CA GLU A 63 -6.39 -19.40 -7.26
C GLU A 63 -5.96 -20.79 -6.77
N ASP A 64 -6.34 -21.85 -7.50
CA ASP A 64 -6.07 -23.24 -7.09
C ASP A 64 -4.68 -23.76 -7.51
N THR A 65 -4.16 -23.29 -8.66
CA THR A 65 -2.95 -23.85 -9.28
C THR A 65 -1.78 -22.86 -9.36
N GLY A 66 -1.96 -21.63 -8.91
CA GLY A 66 -0.93 -20.59 -8.94
C GLY A 66 -0.67 -20.06 -10.34
N TRP A 67 0.59 -19.68 -10.61
CA TRP A 67 0.97 -19.01 -11.85
C TRP A 67 1.23 -19.98 -13.01
N GLN A 68 0.62 -19.69 -14.16
CA GLN A 68 0.91 -20.31 -15.45
C GLN A 68 1.57 -19.29 -16.37
N LEU A 69 2.78 -19.58 -16.86
CA LEU A 69 3.60 -18.67 -17.66
C LEU A 69 3.75 -19.19 -19.08
N GLN A 70 3.61 -18.31 -20.07
CA GLN A 70 3.99 -18.62 -21.44
C GLN A 70 5.52 -18.76 -21.57
N PRO A 71 6.02 -19.55 -22.54
CA PRO A 71 7.45 -19.67 -22.81
C PRO A 71 8.13 -18.31 -22.97
N GLY A 72 9.24 -18.11 -22.25
CA GLY A 72 10.01 -16.85 -22.26
C GLY A 72 9.40 -15.71 -21.45
N CYS A 73 8.35 -15.91 -20.65
CA CYS A 73 7.89 -14.90 -19.70
C CYS A 73 8.93 -14.75 -18.56
N PRO A 74 9.43 -13.52 -18.28
CA PRO A 74 10.37 -13.32 -17.19
C PRO A 74 9.67 -13.53 -15.84
N ARG A 75 10.41 -14.05 -14.84
CA ARG A 75 9.91 -14.19 -13.46
C ARG A 75 10.17 -12.95 -12.60
N SER A 76 11.02 -12.04 -13.06
CA SER A 76 11.28 -10.76 -12.41
C SER A 76 11.66 -9.69 -13.42
N TRP A 77 11.27 -8.46 -13.14
CA TRP A 77 11.58 -7.29 -13.98
C TRP A 77 11.49 -6.02 -13.14
N ASP A 78 12.07 -4.94 -13.65
CA ASP A 78 12.09 -3.65 -12.95
C ASP A 78 10.91 -2.77 -13.39
N LEU A 79 10.45 -1.95 -12.44
CA LEU A 79 9.36 -0.99 -12.60
C LEU A 79 9.83 0.36 -12.10
N ASN A 80 9.63 1.39 -12.90
CA ASN A 80 10.06 2.73 -12.55
C ASN A 80 8.86 3.57 -12.08
N GLU A 81 9.06 4.30 -11.00
CA GLU A 81 8.21 5.42 -10.56
C GLU A 81 9.14 6.60 -10.22
N GLY A 82 9.19 7.60 -11.10
CA GLY A 82 10.11 8.72 -10.96
C GLY A 82 11.55 8.21 -10.97
N ASN A 83 12.30 8.51 -9.91
CA ASN A 83 13.68 8.04 -9.75
C ASN A 83 13.78 6.71 -8.98
N LEU A 84 12.64 6.13 -8.57
CA LEU A 84 12.59 4.87 -7.84
C LEU A 84 12.45 3.69 -8.78
N THR A 85 13.18 2.62 -8.48
CA THR A 85 13.11 1.35 -9.19
C THR A 85 12.64 0.27 -8.23
N PHE A 86 11.54 -0.39 -8.57
CA PHE A 86 10.97 -1.50 -7.81
C PHE A 86 11.08 -2.79 -8.62
N ARG A 87 11.49 -3.87 -7.97
CA ARG A 87 11.54 -5.19 -8.61
C ARG A 87 10.17 -5.87 -8.50
N ALA A 88 9.51 -6.06 -9.64
CA ALA A 88 8.37 -6.98 -9.73
C ALA A 88 8.84 -8.44 -9.79
N ARG A 89 8.08 -9.36 -9.19
CA ARG A 89 8.38 -10.80 -9.23
C ARG A 89 7.13 -11.66 -9.24
N ILE A 90 7.21 -12.77 -9.98
CA ILE A 90 6.24 -13.87 -9.92
C ILE A 90 6.73 -14.90 -8.91
N SER A 91 5.99 -15.06 -7.80
CA SER A 91 6.24 -16.06 -6.77
C SER A 91 5.26 -17.23 -6.91
N ASP A 92 5.72 -18.46 -6.63
CA ASP A 92 4.85 -19.64 -6.61
C ASP A 92 3.84 -19.61 -5.45
N THR A 93 4.09 -18.80 -4.42
CA THR A 93 3.29 -18.76 -3.19
C THR A 93 2.32 -17.59 -3.11
N SER A 94 2.28 -16.71 -4.12
CA SER A 94 1.46 -15.51 -4.06
C SER A 94 1.09 -14.94 -5.44
N LYS A 95 -0.13 -14.39 -5.54
CA LYS A 95 -0.57 -13.57 -6.68
C LYS A 95 0.03 -12.16 -6.70
N HIS A 96 0.67 -11.72 -5.62
CA HIS A 96 1.21 -10.37 -5.51
C HIS A 96 2.55 -10.27 -6.26
N LEU A 97 2.74 -9.15 -6.95
CA LEU A 97 3.91 -8.91 -7.80
C LEU A 97 4.98 -8.03 -7.14
N GLY A 98 4.73 -7.54 -5.92
CA GLY A 98 5.68 -6.71 -5.18
C GLY A 98 5.44 -5.21 -5.23
N LEU A 99 4.38 -4.74 -5.90
CA LEU A 99 3.99 -3.33 -5.90
C LEU A 99 2.47 -3.21 -6.07
N PHE A 100 1.89 -2.18 -5.46
CA PHE A 100 0.46 -1.84 -5.52
C PHE A 100 0.34 -0.43 -6.12
N PRO A 101 0.23 -0.29 -7.46
CA PRO A 101 0.18 1.00 -8.15
C PRO A 101 -0.95 1.92 -7.68
N GLU A 102 -2.05 1.36 -7.18
CA GLU A 102 -3.18 2.08 -6.61
C GLU A 102 -2.78 2.95 -5.40
N GLN A 103 -1.65 2.67 -4.75
CA GLN A 103 -1.12 3.42 -3.60
C GLN A 103 -0.46 4.76 -3.98
N ALA A 104 -0.31 5.06 -5.28
CA ALA A 104 0.32 6.30 -5.75
C ALA A 104 -0.23 7.61 -5.13
N PRO A 105 -1.55 7.77 -4.84
CA PRO A 105 -2.07 8.95 -4.16
C PRO A 105 -1.51 9.11 -2.74
N HIS A 106 -1.20 8.02 -2.05
CA HIS A 106 -0.54 8.05 -0.75
C HIS A 106 0.93 8.45 -0.88
N TRP A 107 1.62 7.99 -1.93
CA TRP A 107 2.99 8.40 -2.22
C TRP A 107 3.12 9.89 -2.51
N GLN A 108 2.15 10.46 -3.23
CA GLN A 108 2.05 11.91 -3.44
C GLN A 108 1.87 12.67 -2.12
N ALA A 109 1.01 12.18 -1.22
CA ALA A 109 0.83 12.79 0.10
C ALA A 109 2.09 12.70 0.97
N ILE A 110 2.81 11.58 0.93
CA ILE A 110 4.11 11.40 1.59
C ILE A 110 5.12 12.43 1.09
N ARG A 111 5.24 12.61 -0.23
CA ARG A 111 6.13 13.62 -0.83
C ARG A 111 5.73 15.04 -0.41
N LYS A 112 4.44 15.36 -0.44
CA LYS A 112 3.90 16.70 -0.10
C LYS A 112 4.09 17.07 1.38
N MET A 113 4.02 16.10 2.28
CA MET A 113 4.20 16.30 3.72
C MET A 113 5.65 16.25 4.18
N ALA A 114 6.59 15.89 3.29
CA ALA A 114 7.99 15.75 3.63
C ALA A 114 8.59 17.03 4.21
N THR A 115 9.47 16.85 5.18
CA THR A 115 10.29 17.91 5.76
C THR A 115 11.61 17.28 6.17
N PRO A 116 12.77 17.91 5.88
CA PRO A 116 14.06 17.34 6.20
C PRO A 116 14.14 16.92 7.67
N GLY A 117 14.54 15.65 7.89
CA GLY A 117 14.71 15.10 9.23
C GLY A 117 13.41 14.62 9.91
N ALA A 118 12.24 14.85 9.32
CA ALA A 118 10.99 14.33 9.86
C ALA A 118 10.99 12.79 9.87
N ARG A 119 10.59 12.20 10.98
CA ARG A 119 10.58 10.74 11.17
C ARG A 119 9.26 10.15 10.68
N LEU A 120 9.34 9.11 9.85
CA LEU A 120 8.15 8.41 9.35
C LEU A 120 8.17 6.95 9.82
N LEU A 121 7.05 6.46 10.37
CA LEU A 121 6.88 5.05 10.71
C LEU A 121 5.98 4.38 9.66
N ASN A 122 6.51 3.39 8.94
CA ASN A 122 5.75 2.59 7.99
C ASN A 122 5.53 1.19 8.57
N LEU A 123 4.30 0.89 8.99
CA LEU A 123 3.90 -0.40 9.56
C LEU A 123 3.22 -1.26 8.49
N PHE A 124 3.54 -2.55 8.49
CA PHE A 124 3.15 -3.50 7.43
C PHE A 124 3.72 -3.07 6.07
N GLY A 125 4.99 -2.65 6.08
CA GLY A 125 5.57 -1.93 4.95
C GLY A 125 5.83 -2.76 3.69
N TYR A 126 5.65 -4.09 3.74
CA TYR A 126 5.77 -5.02 2.62
C TYR A 126 7.11 -4.86 1.87
N THR A 127 7.07 -4.63 0.55
CA THR A 127 8.26 -4.44 -0.31
C THR A 127 8.82 -3.03 -0.27
N GLY A 128 8.35 -2.19 0.67
CA GLY A 128 8.97 -0.91 1.00
C GLY A 128 8.66 0.24 0.06
N ALA A 129 7.68 0.13 -0.84
CA ALA A 129 7.37 1.19 -1.81
C ALA A 129 7.20 2.58 -1.16
N ALA A 130 6.30 2.68 -0.18
CA ALA A 130 6.08 3.92 0.56
C ALA A 130 7.31 4.36 1.39
N THR A 131 8.10 3.42 1.89
CA THR A 131 9.36 3.71 2.60
C THR A 131 10.37 4.39 1.68
N LEU A 132 10.54 3.89 0.45
CA LEU A 132 11.50 4.44 -0.51
C LEU A 132 11.04 5.80 -1.03
N VAL A 133 9.73 5.98 -1.27
CA VAL A 133 9.13 7.30 -1.55
C VAL A 133 9.42 8.28 -0.41
N ALA A 134 9.26 7.85 0.84
CA ALA A 134 9.54 8.70 2.00
C ALA A 134 11.04 9.08 2.07
N ALA A 135 11.95 8.12 1.88
CA ALA A 135 13.39 8.35 1.90
C ALA A 135 13.87 9.26 0.76
N GLU A 136 13.32 9.09 -0.45
CA GLU A 136 13.55 9.98 -1.60
C GLU A 136 13.15 11.41 -1.25
N ALA A 137 11.95 11.59 -0.70
CA ALA A 137 11.38 12.89 -0.35
C ALA A 137 12.04 13.58 0.86
N GLY A 138 12.96 12.90 1.58
CA GLY A 138 13.74 13.48 2.68
C GLY A 138 13.22 13.16 4.09
N TRP A 139 12.27 12.23 4.23
CA TRP A 139 11.92 11.65 5.53
C TRP A 139 13.05 10.74 6.05
N GLN A 140 13.05 10.49 7.35
CA GLN A 140 13.82 9.42 8.00
C GLN A 140 12.88 8.25 8.35
N PRO A 141 12.67 7.30 7.43
CA PRO A 141 11.69 6.25 7.63
C PRO A 141 12.22 5.09 8.49
N THR A 142 11.38 4.64 9.43
CA THR A 142 11.44 3.30 10.01
C THR A 142 10.41 2.43 9.30
N HIS A 143 10.87 1.39 8.61
CA HIS A 143 10.05 0.37 8.00
C HIS A 143 9.94 -0.85 8.92
N VAL A 144 8.71 -1.31 9.17
CA VAL A 144 8.41 -2.46 10.01
C VAL A 144 7.54 -3.44 9.24
N ASP A 145 8.01 -4.68 9.13
CA ASP A 145 7.23 -5.79 8.59
C ASP A 145 7.60 -7.09 9.33
N ALA A 146 6.64 -7.99 9.52
CA ALA A 146 6.88 -9.28 10.17
C ALA A 146 7.62 -10.27 9.24
N SER A 147 7.52 -10.09 7.93
CA SER A 147 8.07 -11.00 6.92
C SER A 147 9.52 -10.64 6.60
N LYS A 148 10.46 -11.45 7.11
CA LYS A 148 11.88 -11.35 6.72
C LYS A 148 12.08 -11.36 5.20
N PRO A 149 11.39 -12.22 4.41
CA PRO A 149 11.44 -12.14 2.94
C PRO A 149 10.96 -10.80 2.37
N ALA A 150 9.91 -10.20 2.91
CA ALA A 150 9.41 -8.90 2.44
C ALA A 150 10.41 -7.78 2.72
N VAL A 151 10.98 -7.73 3.94
CA VAL A 151 12.03 -6.75 4.29
C VAL A 151 13.29 -6.94 3.43
N ALA A 152 13.66 -8.18 3.11
CA ALA A 152 14.77 -8.44 2.19
C ALA A 152 14.47 -7.94 0.78
N TRP A 153 13.24 -8.10 0.29
CA TRP A 153 12.81 -7.54 -1.00
C TRP A 153 12.81 -6.00 -0.96
N ALA A 154 12.36 -5.40 0.14
CA ALA A 154 12.38 -3.96 0.32
C ALA A 154 13.80 -3.37 0.28
N ARG A 155 14.78 -4.05 0.88
CA ARG A 155 16.21 -3.68 0.76
C ARG A 155 16.73 -3.81 -0.67
N GLN A 156 16.32 -4.83 -1.41
CA GLN A 156 16.69 -4.94 -2.82
C GLN A 156 16.11 -3.80 -3.66
N ASN A 157 14.89 -3.35 -3.36
CA ASN A 157 14.29 -2.17 -3.98
C ASN A 157 15.04 -0.89 -3.58
N GLN A 158 15.55 -0.79 -2.34
CA GLN A 158 16.39 0.34 -1.90
C GLN A 158 17.65 0.46 -2.76
N SER A 159 18.37 -0.64 -2.95
CA SER A 159 19.58 -0.66 -3.79
C SER A 159 19.25 -0.41 -5.26
N ALA A 160 18.17 -1.01 -5.78
CA ALA A 160 17.72 -0.74 -7.15
C ALA A 160 17.36 0.74 -7.38
N SER A 161 16.87 1.42 -6.34
CA SER A 161 16.54 2.85 -6.37
C SER A 161 17.75 3.76 -6.07
N ASN A 162 18.96 3.22 -5.93
CA ASN A 162 20.17 3.97 -5.56
C ASN A 162 20.03 4.75 -4.23
N LEU A 163 19.30 4.18 -3.26
CA LEU A 163 19.03 4.80 -1.96
C LEU A 163 19.83 4.17 -0.81
N ASP A 164 20.90 3.42 -1.08
CA ASP A 164 21.68 2.71 -0.05
C ASP A 164 22.25 3.64 1.03
N GLN A 165 22.55 4.90 0.68
CA GLN A 165 23.06 5.91 1.61
C GLN A 165 21.95 6.62 2.42
N LYS A 166 20.67 6.36 2.15
CA LYS A 166 19.55 6.98 2.89
C LYS A 166 19.38 6.31 4.26
N PRO A 167 19.03 7.07 5.31
CA PRO A 167 18.93 6.56 6.67
C PRO A 167 17.61 5.80 6.92
N ILE A 168 17.42 4.66 6.26
CA ILE A 168 16.24 3.81 6.42
C ILE A 168 16.49 2.79 7.53
N ARG A 169 15.61 2.76 8.55
CA ARG A 169 15.64 1.73 9.59
C ARG A 169 14.75 0.56 9.17
N TRP A 170 15.34 -0.62 9.01
CA TRP A 170 14.63 -1.83 8.60
C TRP A 170 14.41 -2.77 9.78
N ILE A 171 13.16 -2.98 10.17
CA ILE A 171 12.77 -3.77 11.34
C ILE A 171 11.96 -4.99 10.90
N VAL A 172 12.41 -6.17 11.34
CA VAL A 172 11.66 -7.42 11.20
C VAL A 172 11.00 -7.74 12.54
N GLU A 173 9.77 -7.25 12.75
CA GLU A 173 9.05 -7.42 14.02
C GLU A 173 7.52 -7.31 13.79
N ASP A 174 6.74 -7.88 14.71
CA ASP A 174 5.31 -7.58 14.81
C ASP A 174 5.07 -6.08 15.05
N ALA A 175 4.13 -5.48 14.31
CA ALA A 175 3.89 -4.04 14.32
C ALA A 175 3.46 -3.53 15.70
N MET A 176 2.55 -4.23 16.39
CA MET A 176 2.11 -3.81 17.73
C MET A 176 3.23 -3.91 18.75
N LYS A 177 4.00 -5.01 18.74
CA LYS A 177 5.17 -5.22 19.61
C LYS A 177 6.20 -4.11 19.41
N TYR A 178 6.47 -3.75 18.15
CA TYR A 178 7.37 -2.65 17.82
C TYR A 178 6.89 -1.31 18.38
N VAL A 179 5.62 -0.93 18.12
CA VAL A 179 5.07 0.35 18.61
C VAL A 179 5.11 0.43 20.13
N ARG A 180 4.74 -0.65 20.85
CA ARG A 180 4.86 -0.69 22.33
C ARG A 180 6.27 -0.48 22.83
N ARG A 181 7.28 -1.02 22.13
CA ARG A 181 8.70 -0.79 22.47
C ARG A 181 9.11 0.67 22.22
N GLU A 182 8.64 1.28 21.14
CA GLU A 182 8.90 2.70 20.86
C GLU A 182 8.22 3.62 21.89
N ILE A 183 7.01 3.28 22.37
CA ILE A 183 6.35 3.98 23.49
C ILE A 183 7.25 3.95 24.73
N LYS A 184 7.71 2.76 25.14
CA LYS A 184 8.60 2.59 26.31
C LYS A 184 9.91 3.36 26.18
N ARG A 185 10.42 3.52 24.96
CA ARG A 185 11.65 4.29 24.66
C ARG A 185 11.43 5.80 24.58
N GLY A 186 10.17 6.27 24.61
CA GLY A 186 9.87 7.68 24.38
C GLY A 186 10.07 8.13 22.92
N SER A 187 10.19 7.19 21.97
CA SER A 187 10.31 7.52 20.54
C SER A 187 9.05 8.24 20.03
N ARG A 188 9.23 9.13 19.05
CA ARG A 188 8.16 9.86 18.39
C ARG A 188 8.36 9.93 16.87
N TYR A 189 7.26 10.06 16.13
CA TYR A 189 7.18 10.08 14.67
C TYR A 189 6.29 11.22 14.19
N ASP A 190 6.73 11.91 13.14
CA ASP A 190 5.98 12.99 12.48
C ASP A 190 4.99 12.44 11.47
N GLY A 191 5.25 11.25 10.92
CA GLY A 191 4.37 10.56 9.99
C GLY A 191 4.15 9.10 10.36
N ILE A 192 2.95 8.57 10.20
CA ILE A 192 2.66 7.13 10.33
C ILE A 192 1.89 6.62 9.10
N LEU A 193 2.31 5.49 8.56
CA LEU A 193 1.61 4.75 7.51
C LEU A 193 1.19 3.38 8.06
N LEU A 194 -0.05 3.00 7.81
CA LEU A 194 -0.66 1.76 8.25
C LEU A 194 -1.31 1.07 7.05
N ASP A 195 -0.80 -0.11 6.68
CA ASP A 195 -1.45 -0.98 5.68
C ASP A 195 -1.70 -2.40 6.24
N PRO A 196 -2.45 -2.53 7.35
CA PRO A 196 -2.64 -3.83 7.98
C PRO A 196 -3.42 -4.80 7.07
N PRO A 197 -2.96 -6.05 6.94
CA PRO A 197 -3.74 -7.08 6.25
C PRO A 197 -4.97 -7.47 7.10
N ALA A 198 -5.98 -8.07 6.47
CA ALA A 198 -7.16 -8.55 7.21
C ALA A 198 -6.78 -9.61 8.27
N PHE A 199 -5.85 -10.49 7.90
CA PHE A 199 -5.26 -11.51 8.76
C PHE A 199 -3.74 -11.55 8.53
N GLY A 200 -2.98 -11.76 9.60
CA GLY A 200 -1.53 -11.89 9.52
C GLY A 200 -0.96 -12.75 10.65
N ARG A 201 0.32 -13.09 10.53
CA ARG A 201 1.10 -13.74 11.59
C ARG A 201 2.41 -12.99 11.80
N GLY A 202 2.71 -12.67 13.06
CA GLY A 202 3.98 -12.11 13.46
C GLY A 202 5.12 -13.15 13.41
N PRO A 203 6.39 -12.72 13.54
CA PRO A 203 7.54 -13.63 13.46
C PRO A 203 7.52 -14.72 14.54
N ASP A 204 6.98 -14.40 15.72
CA ASP A 204 6.86 -15.30 16.87
C ASP A 204 5.57 -16.15 16.84
N GLY A 205 4.81 -16.13 15.73
CA GLY A 205 3.55 -16.85 15.58
C GLY A 205 2.29 -16.12 16.09
N ASN A 206 2.43 -14.93 16.66
CA ASN A 206 1.31 -14.10 17.11
C ASN A 206 0.33 -13.83 15.97
N ILE A 207 -0.97 -13.95 16.23
CA ILE A 207 -2.01 -13.74 15.23
C ILE A 207 -2.37 -12.26 15.19
N TRP A 208 -2.44 -11.70 13.98
CA TRP A 208 -3.04 -10.40 13.69
C TRP A 208 -4.41 -10.60 13.05
N LYS A 209 -5.43 -9.93 13.59
CA LYS A 209 -6.76 -9.79 12.96
C LYS A 209 -7.19 -8.33 13.01
N VAL A 210 -7.40 -7.73 11.84
CA VAL A 210 -7.76 -6.30 11.73
C VAL A 210 -9.04 -5.98 12.52
N GLU A 211 -10.04 -6.86 12.47
CA GLU A 211 -11.34 -6.72 13.14
C GLU A 211 -11.22 -6.61 14.67
N ARG A 212 -10.13 -7.13 15.27
CA ARG A 212 -9.94 -7.19 16.72
C ARG A 212 -8.92 -6.18 17.24
N GLN A 213 -7.94 -5.84 16.40
CA GLN A 213 -6.72 -5.17 16.86
C GLN A 213 -6.47 -3.80 16.22
N LEU A 214 -7.25 -3.40 15.20
CA LEU A 214 -7.03 -2.12 14.51
C LEU A 214 -7.18 -0.91 15.45
N SER A 215 -8.23 -0.89 16.27
CA SER A 215 -8.47 0.21 17.23
C SER A 215 -7.31 0.34 18.22
N GLU A 216 -6.90 -0.77 18.82
CA GLU A 216 -5.77 -0.79 19.75
C GLU A 216 -4.45 -0.36 19.08
N LEU A 217 -4.19 -0.80 17.85
CA LEU A 217 -3.01 -0.36 17.10
C LEU A 217 -3.02 1.17 16.87
N LEU A 218 -4.19 1.74 16.55
CA LEU A 218 -4.33 3.18 16.37
C LEU A 218 -4.10 3.96 17.67
N ASP A 219 -4.58 3.46 18.81
CA ASP A 219 -4.30 4.04 20.13
C ASP A 219 -2.81 4.01 20.48
N LEU A 220 -2.11 2.94 20.10
CA LEU A 220 -0.65 2.85 20.24
C LEU A 220 0.06 3.83 19.30
N CYS A 221 -0.41 3.96 18.05
CA CYS A 221 0.13 4.92 17.10
C CYS A 221 0.01 6.36 17.61
N ARG A 222 -1.14 6.72 18.20
CA ARG A 222 -1.36 8.05 18.81
C ARG A 222 -0.30 8.40 19.85
N GLN A 223 0.14 7.43 20.64
CA GLN A 223 1.14 7.62 21.71
C GLN A 223 2.57 7.83 21.20
N VAL A 224 2.85 7.44 19.95
CA VAL A 224 4.16 7.63 19.30
C VAL A 224 4.15 8.77 18.27
N LEU A 225 3.05 9.51 18.12
CA LEU A 225 3.05 10.74 17.31
C LEU A 225 3.77 11.88 18.04
N THR A 226 4.51 12.69 17.30
CA THR A 226 5.03 13.97 17.83
C THR A 226 3.86 14.91 18.18
N PRO A 227 4.08 15.95 19.03
CA PRO A 227 3.06 16.97 19.28
C PRO A 227 2.62 17.76 18.04
N ARG A 228 3.39 17.68 16.94
CA ARG A 228 3.12 18.36 15.66
C ARG A 228 3.25 17.35 14.51
N PRO A 229 2.37 16.34 14.45
CA PRO A 229 2.43 15.35 13.40
C PRO A 229 2.08 15.99 12.05
N ARG A 230 2.47 15.34 10.97
CA ARG A 230 2.34 15.85 9.60
C ARG A 230 1.45 14.98 8.74
N LEU A 231 1.44 13.67 9.00
CA LEU A 231 0.76 12.68 8.17
C LEU A 231 0.35 11.45 9.00
N LEU A 232 -0.88 10.99 8.83
CA LEU A 232 -1.27 9.63 9.20
C LEU A 232 -2.11 9.03 8.08
N ILE A 233 -1.67 7.91 7.52
CA ILE A 233 -2.42 7.19 6.47
C ILE A 233 -2.80 5.81 7.01
N LEU A 234 -4.07 5.46 6.86
CA LEU A 234 -4.60 4.13 7.10
C LEU A 234 -5.24 3.59 5.83
N THR A 235 -4.75 2.47 5.34
CA THR A 235 -5.28 1.75 4.18
C THR A 235 -5.74 0.35 4.60
N THR A 236 -6.81 -0.15 3.99
CA THR A 236 -7.18 -1.56 4.12
C THR A 236 -7.79 -2.10 2.84
N TYR A 237 -7.46 -3.36 2.54
CA TYR A 237 -8.02 -4.13 1.44
C TYR A 237 -9.21 -5.02 1.88
N ASN A 238 -9.66 -4.91 3.14
CA ASN A 238 -10.81 -5.67 3.63
C ASN A 238 -12.09 -5.21 2.94
N ILE A 239 -12.80 -6.14 2.31
CA ILE A 239 -14.03 -5.88 1.53
C ILE A 239 -15.21 -5.51 2.44
N GLU A 240 -15.23 -5.99 3.68
CA GLU A 240 -16.33 -5.72 4.63
C GLU A 240 -16.20 -4.36 5.33
N ALA A 241 -15.05 -3.69 5.19
CA ALA A 241 -14.80 -2.41 5.83
C ALA A 241 -15.40 -1.25 5.02
N SER A 242 -15.73 -0.16 5.71
CA SER A 242 -16.22 1.08 5.11
C SER A 242 -15.21 2.22 5.25
N SER A 243 -15.07 3.06 4.23
CA SER A 243 -14.26 4.28 4.33
C SER A 243 -14.75 5.22 5.43
N LEU A 244 -16.05 5.23 5.74
CA LEU A 244 -16.62 5.95 6.89
C LEU A 244 -16.12 5.42 8.24
N MET A 245 -15.93 4.11 8.35
CA MET A 245 -15.35 3.50 9.55
C MET A 245 -13.92 4.01 9.76
N LEU A 246 -13.10 4.02 8.70
CA LEU A 246 -11.74 4.52 8.78
C LEU A 246 -11.70 6.02 9.09
N HIS A 247 -12.61 6.80 8.48
CA HIS A 247 -12.77 8.22 8.77
C HIS A 247 -13.03 8.46 10.26
N ASN A 248 -13.99 7.73 10.85
CA ASN A 248 -14.32 7.90 12.27
C ASN A 248 -13.14 7.52 13.17
N LEU A 249 -12.49 6.39 12.89
CA LEU A 249 -11.32 5.94 13.66
C LEU A 249 -10.18 6.96 13.61
N LEU A 250 -9.81 7.44 12.42
CA LEU A 250 -8.76 8.46 12.30
C LEU A 250 -9.20 9.80 12.88
N GLY A 251 -10.47 10.16 12.77
CA GLY A 251 -11.06 11.35 13.37
C GLY A 251 -10.86 11.36 14.88
N ASP A 252 -11.15 10.26 15.57
CA ASP A 252 -10.95 10.15 17.02
C ASP A 252 -9.46 10.24 17.40
N VAL A 253 -8.61 9.53 16.68
CA VAL A 253 -7.16 9.48 16.92
C VAL A 253 -6.51 10.86 16.71
N MET A 254 -6.94 11.57 15.66
CA MET A 254 -6.30 12.80 15.21
C MET A 254 -6.98 14.08 15.68
N LYS A 255 -8.15 13.99 16.33
CA LYS A 255 -8.89 15.13 16.91
C LYS A 255 -8.03 16.14 17.67
N PRO A 256 -7.04 15.74 18.50
CA PRO A 256 -6.22 16.70 19.25
C PRO A 256 -5.28 17.56 18.39
N TYR A 257 -5.02 17.17 17.14
CA TYR A 257 -4.01 17.80 16.28
C TYR A 257 -4.61 18.78 15.25
N GLY A 258 -5.94 18.92 15.17
CA GLY A 258 -6.60 19.69 14.11
C GLY A 258 -6.34 19.09 12.74
N GLY A 259 -6.09 19.90 11.70
CA GLY A 259 -5.68 19.44 10.37
C GLY A 259 -6.81 19.01 9.45
N HIS A 260 -6.47 18.26 8.41
CA HIS A 260 -7.37 17.85 7.33
C HIS A 260 -7.49 16.33 7.29
N LEU A 261 -8.72 15.85 7.42
CA LEU A 261 -9.08 14.44 7.33
C LEU A 261 -9.89 14.21 6.05
N GLU A 262 -9.50 13.20 5.30
CA GLU A 262 -10.25 12.68 4.16
C GLU A 262 -10.33 11.15 4.25
N ALA A 263 -11.36 10.58 3.65
CA ALA A 263 -11.51 9.14 3.51
C ALA A 263 -12.15 8.81 2.17
N GLY A 264 -11.86 7.61 1.65
CA GLY A 264 -12.23 7.28 0.29
C GLY A 264 -11.84 5.88 -0.14
N GLU A 265 -11.89 5.68 -1.45
CA GLU A 265 -11.42 4.48 -2.11
C GLU A 265 -10.19 4.80 -2.97
N LEU A 266 -9.25 3.86 -3.03
CA LEU A 266 -8.21 3.83 -4.05
C LEU A 266 -8.72 2.99 -5.22
N ALA A 267 -8.69 3.59 -6.41
CA ALA A 267 -9.15 2.95 -7.63
C ALA A 267 -8.14 3.09 -8.77
N LEU A 268 -8.28 2.22 -9.76
CA LEU A 268 -7.54 2.28 -11.03
C LEU A 268 -8.51 2.48 -12.18
N SER A 269 -8.15 3.36 -13.11
CA SER A 269 -8.88 3.57 -14.37
C SER A 269 -8.47 2.52 -15.40
N HIS A 270 -9.42 2.09 -16.23
CA HIS A 270 -9.15 1.12 -17.30
C HIS A 270 -8.71 1.83 -18.57
N PHE A 271 -7.73 1.25 -19.28
CA PHE A 271 -7.39 1.68 -20.63
C PHE A 271 -8.55 1.44 -21.61
N ALA A 272 -9.12 0.23 -21.63
CA ALA A 272 -10.17 -0.14 -22.58
C ALA A 272 -11.52 0.53 -22.32
N LYS A 273 -11.75 1.05 -21.10
CA LYS A 273 -13.00 1.69 -20.69
C LYS A 273 -12.75 2.79 -19.64
N PRO A 274 -12.31 3.99 -20.06
CA PRO A 274 -11.84 5.04 -19.14
C PRO A 274 -12.87 5.55 -18.13
N ASP A 275 -14.16 5.41 -18.42
CA ASP A 275 -15.28 5.74 -17.53
C ASP A 275 -15.51 4.70 -16.42
N ARG A 276 -14.87 3.53 -16.50
CA ARG A 276 -14.95 2.47 -15.49
C ARG A 276 -13.75 2.56 -14.54
N LEU A 277 -14.04 2.50 -13.24
CA LEU A 277 -13.04 2.41 -12.19
C LEU A 277 -13.05 1.02 -11.55
N LEU A 278 -11.87 0.49 -11.23
CA LEU A 278 -11.70 -0.71 -10.43
C LEU A 278 -11.35 -0.30 -8.99
N PRO A 279 -12.27 -0.45 -8.02
CA PRO A 279 -11.97 -0.18 -6.62
C PRO A 279 -11.10 -1.30 -6.02
N LEU A 280 -10.08 -0.94 -5.25
CA LEU A 280 -9.09 -1.91 -4.74
C LEU A 280 -9.00 -1.91 -3.24
N SER A 281 -8.77 -0.74 -2.64
CA SER A 281 -8.72 -0.56 -1.19
C SER A 281 -9.52 0.67 -0.78
N ILE A 282 -9.78 0.76 0.52
CA ILE A 282 -10.30 1.97 1.14
C ILE A 282 -9.22 2.60 2.02
N TYR A 283 -9.35 3.90 2.27
CA TYR A 283 -8.39 4.62 3.08
C TYR A 283 -9.04 5.71 3.93
N ALA A 284 -8.34 6.09 4.99
CA ALA A 284 -8.46 7.40 5.62
C ALA A 284 -7.07 8.03 5.74
N ARG A 285 -6.98 9.33 5.51
CA ARG A 285 -5.74 10.09 5.54
C ARG A 285 -5.93 11.39 6.28
N TRP A 286 -5.09 11.58 7.28
CA TRP A 286 -4.94 12.84 8.00
C TRP A 286 -3.65 13.54 7.58
N THR A 287 -3.72 14.85 7.35
CA THR A 287 -2.57 15.71 7.04
C THR A 287 -2.64 17.02 7.81
N VAL A 288 -1.48 17.59 8.14
CA VAL A 288 -1.41 18.89 8.83
C VAL A 288 -1.86 20.07 7.95
N LYS A 289 -1.83 19.89 6.62
CA LYS A 289 -2.26 20.85 5.60
C LYS A 289 -2.87 20.09 4.42
N PRO A 290 -3.82 20.69 3.65
CA PRO A 290 -4.45 20.04 2.52
C PRO A 290 -3.42 19.61 1.48
#